data_AF-A0A6J0M3G8-F1
#
_entry.id   AF-A0A6J0M3G8-F1
#
_cell.length_a   1.000
_cell.length_b   1.000
_cell.length_c   1.000
_cell.angle_alpha   90.00
_cell.angle_beta   90.00
_cell.angle_gamma   90.00
#
_symmetry.space_group_name_H-M   'P 1'
#
loop_
_entity.id
_entity.type
_entity.pdbx_description
1 polymer ?
#
loop_
_entity_poly.entity_id
_entity_poly.type
_entity_poly.pdbx_seq_one_letter_code
_entity_poly.pdbx_strand_id
1 'polypeptide(L)'
;MEEEIGAAREWEIAQQLVEKKAQVKVSVALPQMKVVAQSDAAWSKSSLNAGLGWVVSTPENHTEGSRSASFIPSVLIAEGLALREGVEACRSLGVKEVRFESDSAQLIKAINRKEPPLEIYGIVSDILALSIEFDVVVFV
;
A
#
# COMPACT_ATOMS: atom_id res chain seq x y z
N MET A 1 15.87 -22.55 -39.47
CA MET A 1 15.40 -22.71 -38.07
C MET A 1 16.52 -22.19 -37.18
N GLU A 2 16.83 -20.89 -37.25
CA GLU A 2 17.94 -20.26 -36.51
C GLU A 2 17.64 -18.81 -36.09
N GLU A 3 16.47 -18.25 -36.43
CA GLU A 3 16.09 -16.88 -36.04
C GLU A 3 15.37 -16.79 -34.68
N GLU A 4 14.76 -17.86 -34.18
CA GLU A 4 14.01 -17.82 -32.91
C GLU A 4 14.90 -17.73 -31.66
N ILE A 5 16.16 -18.17 -31.73
CA ILE A 5 17.09 -18.16 -30.59
C ILE A 5 17.76 -16.79 -30.40
N GLY A 6 17.83 -15.96 -31.45
CA GLY A 6 18.27 -14.57 -31.34
C GLY A 6 17.24 -13.74 -30.57
N ALA A 7 15.97 -13.88 -30.99
CA ALA A 7 14.74 -13.57 -30.26
C ALA A 7 14.92 -13.78 -28.76
N ALA A 8 15.14 -15.07 -28.44
CA ALA A 8 15.31 -15.69 -27.12
C ALA A 8 16.24 -14.94 -26.15
N ARG A 9 17.26 -14.26 -26.68
CA ARG A 9 18.32 -13.69 -25.88
C ARG A 9 18.19 -12.17 -25.75
N GLU A 10 17.61 -11.51 -26.73
CA GLU A 10 17.45 -10.05 -26.75
C GLU A 10 16.41 -9.56 -25.73
N TRP A 11 15.27 -10.24 -25.62
CA TRP A 11 14.24 -9.93 -24.60
C TRP A 11 14.71 -10.20 -23.14
N GLU A 12 15.62 -11.15 -22.89
CA GLU A 12 16.16 -11.42 -21.55
C GLU A 12 17.18 -10.35 -21.14
N ILE A 13 18.04 -9.93 -22.08
CA ILE A 13 18.94 -8.79 -21.87
C ILE A 13 18.15 -7.49 -21.68
N ALA A 14 17.08 -7.28 -22.45
CA ALA A 14 16.21 -6.11 -22.32
C ALA A 14 15.51 -6.08 -20.95
N GLN A 15 15.06 -7.22 -20.42
CA GLN A 15 14.47 -7.33 -19.10
C GLN A 15 15.49 -7.01 -17.99
N GLN A 16 16.71 -7.54 -18.09
CA GLN A 16 17.79 -7.23 -17.14
C GLN A 16 18.23 -5.74 -17.19
N LEU A 17 18.20 -5.10 -18.37
CA LEU A 17 18.47 -3.66 -18.51
C LEU A 17 17.34 -2.80 -17.95
N VAL A 18 16.08 -3.22 -18.10
CA VAL A 18 14.92 -2.57 -17.50
C VAL A 18 14.98 -2.68 -15.97
N GLU A 19 15.30 -3.85 -15.42
CA GLU A 19 15.49 -4.04 -13.97
C GLU A 19 16.65 -3.17 -13.43
N LYS A 20 17.80 -3.15 -14.12
CA LYS A 20 18.93 -2.30 -13.73
C LYS A 20 18.62 -0.81 -13.80
N LYS A 21 17.85 -0.35 -14.80
CA LYS A 21 17.43 1.07 -14.91
C LYS A 21 16.37 1.43 -13.87
N ALA A 22 15.47 0.51 -13.53
CA ALA A 22 14.48 0.71 -12.48
C ALA A 22 15.12 0.81 -11.08
N GLN A 23 16.29 0.20 -10.88
CA GLN A 23 17.06 0.30 -9.62
C GLN A 23 17.75 1.65 -9.40
N VAL A 24 17.83 2.54 -10.39
CA VAL A 24 18.30 3.92 -10.16
C VAL A 24 17.11 4.81 -9.80
N LYS A 25 16.42 4.49 -8.70
CA LYS A 25 15.60 5.47 -7.99
C LYS A 25 16.53 6.16 -7.02
N VAL A 26 16.83 7.43 -7.28
CA VAL A 26 17.42 8.34 -6.29
C VAL A 26 16.52 8.29 -5.07
N SER A 27 16.96 7.56 -4.05
CA SER A 27 16.30 7.52 -2.76
C SER A 27 16.48 8.90 -2.13
N VAL A 28 15.47 9.75 -2.30
CA VAL A 28 15.21 10.75 -1.26
C VAL A 28 15.09 9.93 0.01
N ALA A 29 16.07 10.05 0.91
CA ALA A 29 16.09 9.31 2.16
C ALA A 29 14.89 9.78 2.98
N LEU A 30 13.74 9.14 2.73
CA LEU A 30 12.60 9.18 3.64
C LEU A 30 13.16 8.79 4.99
N PRO A 31 12.81 9.50 6.08
CA PRO A 31 13.31 9.16 7.39
C PRO A 31 13.08 7.65 7.61
N GLN A 32 14.13 6.95 8.04
CA GLN A 32 14.07 5.52 8.35
C GLN A 32 13.12 5.37 9.54
N MET A 33 11.84 5.23 9.23
CA MET A 33 10.82 4.90 10.20
C MET A 33 11.10 3.47 10.67
N LYS A 34 11.20 3.29 11.97
CA LYS A 34 11.42 1.97 12.59
C LYS A 34 10.21 1.06 12.42
N VAL A 35 9.02 1.65 12.26
CA VAL A 35 7.78 0.94 12.04
C VAL A 35 7.29 1.16 10.61
N VAL A 36 7.00 0.05 9.94
CA VAL A 36 6.38 0.02 8.61
C VAL A 36 5.09 -0.80 8.70
N ALA A 37 4.01 -0.27 8.16
CA ALA A 37 2.72 -0.92 8.09
C ALA A 37 2.30 -1.06 6.63
N GLN A 38 2.14 -2.29 6.17
CA GLN A 38 1.77 -2.61 4.80
C GLN A 38 0.32 -3.06 4.78
N SER A 39 -0.44 -2.62 3.79
CA SER A 39 -1.83 -3.01 3.60
C SER A 39 -2.10 -3.45 2.17
N ASP A 40 -2.96 -4.45 2.01
CA ASP A 40 -3.38 -4.99 0.72
C ASP A 40 -4.84 -5.48 0.78
N ALA A 41 -5.54 -5.46 -0.34
CA ALA A 41 -6.91 -5.94 -0.43
C ALA A 41 -7.15 -6.92 -1.59
N ALA A 42 -7.77 -8.05 -1.28
CA ALA A 42 -8.29 -8.98 -2.27
C ALA A 42 -9.78 -8.72 -2.51
N TRP A 43 -10.18 -8.28 -3.71
CA TRP A 43 -11.58 -7.95 -4.01
C TRP A 43 -12.18 -8.81 -5.13
N SER A 44 -13.45 -9.20 -4.97
CA SER A 44 -14.22 -9.95 -5.96
C SER A 44 -15.35 -9.13 -6.56
N LYS A 45 -15.31 -8.91 -7.88
CA LYS A 45 -16.38 -8.22 -8.62
C LYS A 45 -17.72 -8.98 -8.62
N SER A 46 -17.70 -10.32 -8.54
CA SER A 46 -18.91 -11.13 -8.64
C SER A 46 -19.72 -11.16 -7.34
N SER A 47 -19.02 -11.19 -6.19
CA SER A 47 -19.66 -11.22 -4.87
C SER A 47 -19.64 -9.89 -4.15
N LEU A 48 -18.88 -8.90 -4.65
CA LEU A 48 -18.62 -7.62 -3.97
C LEU A 48 -18.03 -7.78 -2.56
N ASN A 49 -17.36 -8.90 -2.31
CA ASN A 49 -16.64 -9.16 -1.08
C ASN A 49 -15.17 -8.77 -1.24
N ALA A 50 -14.57 -8.31 -0.14
CA ALA A 50 -13.16 -8.04 -0.02
C ALA A 50 -12.56 -8.77 1.20
N GLY A 51 -11.35 -9.29 1.04
CA GLY A 51 -10.43 -9.54 2.14
C GLY A 51 -9.52 -8.33 2.29
N LEU A 52 -9.39 -7.84 3.52
CA LEU A 52 -8.55 -6.72 3.89
C LEU A 52 -7.41 -7.29 4.74
N GLY A 53 -6.16 -7.03 4.37
CA GLY A 53 -4.98 -7.50 5.07
C GLY A 53 -4.05 -6.36 5.43
N TRP A 54 -3.39 -6.48 6.58
CA TRP A 54 -2.30 -5.58 6.95
C TRP A 54 -1.25 -6.28 7.80
N VAL A 55 -0.02 -5.78 7.71
CA VAL A 55 1.13 -6.24 8.51
C VAL A 55 1.84 -5.02 9.08
N VAL A 56 2.04 -4.99 10.39
CA VAL A 56 2.82 -3.99 11.11
C VAL A 56 4.16 -4.61 11.49
N SER A 57 5.24 -4.11 10.90
CA SER A 57 6.61 -4.51 11.16
C SER A 57 7.28 -3.47 12.06
N THR A 58 7.74 -3.92 13.23
CA THR A 58 8.56 -3.17 14.18
C THR A 58 9.97 -3.81 14.25
N PRO A 59 10.98 -3.16 14.83
CA PRO A 59 12.31 -3.76 14.95
C PRO A 59 12.32 -5.06 15.77
N GLU A 60 11.41 -5.19 16.73
CA GLU A 60 11.34 -6.32 17.66
C GLU A 60 10.36 -7.41 17.22
N ASN A 61 9.30 -7.05 16.50
CA ASN A 61 8.22 -7.98 16.16
C ASN A 61 7.49 -7.61 14.86
N HIS A 62 6.76 -8.59 14.30
CA HIS A 62 5.75 -8.34 13.27
C HIS A 62 4.38 -8.75 13.81
N THR A 63 3.34 -8.01 13.43
CA THR A 63 1.95 -8.32 13.78
C THR A 63 1.11 -8.17 12.54
N GLU A 64 0.31 -9.19 12.24
CA GLU A 64 -0.58 -9.20 11.08
C GLU A 64 -2.03 -9.19 11.52
N GLY A 65 -2.89 -8.68 10.65
CA GLY A 65 -4.32 -8.69 10.83
C GLY A 65 -5.03 -8.85 9.50
N SER A 66 -6.24 -9.39 9.57
CA SER A 66 -7.12 -9.44 8.42
C SER A 66 -8.58 -9.28 8.82
N ARG A 67 -9.39 -8.80 7.87
CA ARG A 67 -10.83 -8.64 8.02
C ARG A 67 -11.53 -8.92 6.69
N SER A 68 -12.70 -9.52 6.74
CA SER A 68 -13.58 -9.59 5.56
C SER A 68 -14.55 -8.41 5.55
N ALA A 69 -14.80 -7.86 4.37
CA ALA A 69 -15.80 -6.83 4.13
C ALA A 69 -16.71 -7.24 2.98
N SER A 70 -17.98 -6.85 3.06
CA SER A 70 -19.00 -7.13 2.05
C SER A 70 -19.58 -5.82 1.51
N PHE A 71 -20.22 -5.91 0.34
CA PHE A 71 -20.82 -4.76 -0.35
C PHE A 71 -19.79 -3.70 -0.74
N ILE A 72 -18.59 -4.14 -1.13
CA ILE A 72 -17.50 -3.27 -1.58
C ILE A 72 -17.64 -3.07 -3.10
N PRO A 73 -17.94 -1.85 -3.57
CA PRO A 73 -18.30 -1.63 -4.97
C PRO A 73 -17.07 -1.43 -5.88
N SER A 74 -15.88 -1.23 -5.34
CA SER A 74 -14.65 -1.06 -6.13
C SER A 74 -13.40 -1.55 -5.38
N VAL A 75 -12.36 -1.92 -6.16
CA VAL A 75 -11.03 -2.26 -5.62
C VAL A 75 -10.47 -1.10 -4.79
N LEU A 76 -10.64 0.14 -5.24
CA LEU A 76 -10.10 1.31 -4.53
C LEU A 76 -10.69 1.47 -3.13
N ILE A 77 -11.98 1.16 -2.95
CA ILE A 77 -12.61 1.15 -1.62
C ILE A 77 -12.04 0.01 -0.78
N ALA A 78 -11.81 -1.17 -1.35
CA ALA A 78 -11.18 -2.28 -0.65
C ALA A 78 -9.78 -1.88 -0.13
N GLU A 79 -8.94 -1.33 -1.01
CA GLU A 79 -7.60 -0.83 -0.66
C GLU A 79 -7.65 0.24 0.44
N GLY A 80 -8.58 1.20 0.30
CA GLY A 80 -8.78 2.25 1.31
C GLY A 80 -9.15 1.68 2.68
N LEU A 81 -10.02 0.67 2.71
CA LEU A 81 -10.42 0.03 3.95
C LEU A 81 -9.28 -0.81 4.56
N ALA A 82 -8.50 -1.52 3.75
CA ALA A 82 -7.33 -2.26 4.24
C ALA A 82 -6.31 -1.32 4.89
N LEU A 83 -6.00 -0.20 4.24
CA LEU A 83 -5.12 0.82 4.81
C LEU A 83 -5.68 1.39 6.11
N ARG A 84 -6.97 1.74 6.15
CA ARG A 84 -7.64 2.25 7.37
C ARG A 84 -7.53 1.28 8.54
N GLU A 85 -7.73 -0.01 8.32
CA GLU A 85 -7.56 -1.03 9.38
C GLU A 85 -6.10 -1.13 9.83
N GLY A 86 -5.14 -1.02 8.91
CA GLY A 86 -3.72 -0.92 9.23
C GLY A 86 -3.39 0.30 10.11
N VAL A 87 -3.97 1.47 9.81
CA VAL A 87 -3.82 2.69 10.63
C VAL A 87 -4.39 2.47 12.03
N GLU A 88 -5.59 1.93 12.15
CA GLU A 88 -6.22 1.63 13.44
C GLU A 88 -5.42 0.60 14.26
N ALA A 89 -4.81 -0.39 13.60
CA ALA A 89 -3.96 -1.37 14.27
C ALA A 89 -2.69 -0.72 14.83
N CYS A 90 -1.99 0.11 14.05
CA CYS A 90 -0.82 0.85 14.54
C CYS A 90 -1.17 1.78 15.71
N ARG A 91 -2.32 2.45 15.62
CA ARG A 91 -2.86 3.28 16.69
C ARG A 91 -3.11 2.47 17.97
N SER A 92 -3.76 1.31 17.85
CA SER A 92 -4.05 0.42 18.97
C SER A 92 -2.79 -0.15 19.62
N LEU A 93 -1.71 -0.33 18.85
CA LEU A 93 -0.39 -0.72 19.34
C LEU A 93 0.38 0.43 20.00
N GLY A 94 -0.15 1.66 19.98
CA GLY A 94 0.51 2.84 20.55
C GLY A 94 1.72 3.32 19.75
N VAL A 95 1.81 2.97 18.46
CA VAL A 95 2.89 3.43 17.58
C VAL A 95 2.78 4.94 17.38
N LYS A 96 3.91 5.64 17.45
CA LYS A 96 3.99 7.11 17.28
C LYS A 96 4.65 7.56 15.99
N GLU A 97 5.53 6.75 15.43
CA GLU A 97 6.21 7.04 14.17
C GLU A 97 6.03 5.85 13.23
N VAL A 98 5.39 6.06 12.08
CA VAL A 98 5.03 4.97 11.18
C VAL A 98 5.04 5.39 9.70
N ARG A 99 5.48 4.47 8.86
CA ARG A 99 5.28 4.53 7.42
C ARG A 99 4.20 3.55 7.01
N PHE A 100 3.13 4.04 6.41
CA PHE A 100 2.11 3.21 5.78
C PHE A 100 2.40 3.03 4.29
N GLU A 101 2.38 1.79 3.84
CA GLU A 101 2.68 1.38 2.46
C GLU A 101 1.44 0.69 1.84
N SER A 102 1.00 1.20 0.69
CA SER A 102 -0.02 0.55 -0.15
C SER A 102 0.41 0.62 -1.61
N ASP A 103 0.14 -0.43 -2.38
CA ASP A 103 0.43 -0.45 -3.81
C ASP A 103 -0.56 0.39 -4.65
N SER A 104 -1.64 0.88 -4.01
CA SER A 104 -2.65 1.71 -4.63
C SER A 104 -2.19 3.17 -4.76
N ALA A 105 -1.49 3.45 -5.87
CA ALA A 105 -1.02 4.80 -6.18
C ALA A 105 -2.16 5.86 -6.20
N GLN A 106 -3.38 5.47 -6.58
CA GLN A 106 -4.55 6.36 -6.54
C GLN A 106 -4.94 6.73 -5.10
N LEU A 107 -4.95 5.76 -4.19
CA LEU A 107 -5.26 5.96 -2.77
C LEU A 107 -4.18 6.83 -2.10
N ILE A 108 -2.90 6.47 -2.27
CA ILE A 108 -1.78 7.21 -1.70
C ILE A 108 -1.77 8.67 -2.17
N LYS A 109 -2.05 8.90 -3.47
CA LYS A 109 -2.16 10.26 -4.01
C LYS A 109 -3.33 11.03 -3.41
N ALA A 110 -4.49 10.40 -3.25
CA ALA A 110 -5.68 11.01 -2.65
C ALA A 110 -5.42 11.47 -1.21
N ILE A 111 -4.78 10.62 -0.40
CA ILE A 111 -4.41 10.91 0.99
C ILE A 111 -3.41 12.06 1.05
N ASN A 112 -2.28 11.93 0.34
CA ASN A 112 -1.19 12.91 0.41
C ASN A 112 -1.60 14.29 -0.11
N ARG A 113 -2.50 14.37 -1.09
CA ARG A 113 -3.03 15.65 -1.59
C ARG A 113 -4.21 16.18 -0.78
N LYS A 114 -4.83 15.34 0.05
CA LYS A 114 -6.10 15.64 0.74
C LYS A 114 -7.22 16.00 -0.26
N GLU A 115 -7.18 15.39 -1.43
CA GLU A 115 -8.11 15.59 -2.55
C GLU A 115 -8.69 14.23 -2.98
N PRO A 116 -9.46 13.54 -2.12
CA PRO A 116 -10.04 12.25 -2.47
C PRO A 116 -11.20 12.39 -3.46
N PRO A 117 -11.36 11.45 -4.42
CA PRO A 117 -12.61 11.35 -5.17
C PRO A 117 -13.75 10.98 -4.21
N LEU A 118 -14.98 11.35 -4.58
CA LEU A 118 -16.17 11.17 -3.74
C LEU A 118 -16.36 9.72 -3.26
N GLU A 119 -15.97 8.73 -4.07
CA GLU A 119 -16.11 7.31 -3.74
C GLU A 119 -15.33 6.87 -2.48
N ILE A 120 -14.18 7.49 -2.19
CA ILE A 120 -13.34 7.16 -1.02
C ILE A 120 -13.21 8.33 -0.04
N TYR A 121 -13.99 9.40 -0.22
CA TYR A 121 -13.91 10.60 0.62
C TYR A 121 -13.99 10.26 2.11
N GLY A 122 -15.00 9.47 2.51
CA GLY A 122 -15.17 9.08 3.91
C GLY A 122 -14.00 8.27 4.45
N ILE A 123 -13.47 7.34 3.65
CA ILE A 123 -12.35 6.48 4.06
C ILE A 123 -11.07 7.30 4.23
N VAL A 124 -10.77 8.20 3.28
CA VAL A 124 -9.61 9.09 3.37
C VAL A 124 -9.75 10.06 4.54
N SER A 125 -10.96 10.57 4.79
CA SER A 125 -11.24 11.41 5.96
C SER A 125 -10.97 10.66 7.27
N ASP A 126 -11.41 9.40 7.38
CA ASP A 126 -11.14 8.55 8.55
C ASP A 126 -9.64 8.31 8.74
N ILE A 127 -8.92 7.93 7.68
CA ILE A 127 -7.47 7.71 7.71
C ILE A 127 -6.78 8.98 8.23
N LEU A 128 -7.11 10.14 7.67
CA LEU A 128 -6.51 11.41 8.07
C LEU A 128 -6.85 11.80 9.51
N ALA A 129 -8.06 11.50 9.98
CA ALA A 129 -8.46 11.76 11.36
C ALA A 129 -7.70 10.86 12.36
N LEU A 130 -7.57 9.57 12.06
CA LEU A 130 -6.78 8.63 12.87
C LEU A 130 -5.29 8.99 12.86
N SER A 131 -4.81 9.53 11.74
CA SER A 131 -3.41 9.93 11.58
C SER A 131 -2.95 11.03 12.53
N ILE A 132 -3.86 11.77 13.16
CA ILE A 132 -3.55 12.84 14.12
C ILE A 132 -2.89 12.30 15.40
N GLU A 133 -3.07 11.01 15.73
CA GLU A 133 -2.51 10.42 16.96
C GLU A 133 -1.02 10.00 16.84
N PHE A 134 -0.46 10.07 15.63
CA PHE A 134 0.94 9.79 15.33
C PHE A 134 1.75 11.09 15.33
N ASP A 135 2.95 11.04 15.89
CA ASP A 135 3.89 12.17 15.89
C ASP A 135 4.51 12.33 14.49
N VAL A 136 4.81 11.22 13.82
CA VAL A 136 5.32 11.19 12.44
C VAL A 136 4.59 10.11 11.65
N VAL A 137 3.95 10.52 10.56
CA VAL A 137 3.24 9.59 9.66
C VAL A 137 3.57 9.91 8.21
N VAL A 138 3.83 8.87 7.43
CA VAL A 138 4.09 8.95 5.99
C VAL A 138 3.25 7.91 5.27
N PHE A 139 2.61 8.31 4.17
CA PHE A 139 1.87 7.42 3.28
C PHE A 139 2.62 7.30 1.95
N VAL A 140 2.96 6.09 1.55
CA VAL A 140 3.77 5.78 0.35
C VAL A 140 3.18 4.65 -0.48
#